data_AF-A0A1Z8N986-F1
#
_entry.id   AF-A0A1Z8N986-F1
#
_cell.length_a   1.000
_cell.length_b   1.000
_cell.length_c   1.000
_cell.angle_alpha   90.00
_cell.angle_beta   90.00
_cell.angle_gamma   90.00
#
_symmetry.space_group_name_H-M   'P 1'
#
loop_
_entity.id
_entity.type
_entity.pdbx_description
1 polymer ?
#
loop_
_entity_poly.entity_id
_entity_poly.type
_entity_poly.pdbx_seq_one_letter_code
_entity_poly.pdbx_strand_id
1 'polypeptide(L)'
;MIHKIKLFLFLFLLIITFSYCSKVEGPGGTITIKGKVVERDHVGVNIFEYPAVDQDVFIIYGNQNSFYDDDIKTSYDGSFEFRYLQKGDYQVFVYSDVNPADQTPDNPSSTTVVLEAVNVADNNEIYDMGTIYIDKY
;
A
#
# COMPACT_ATOMS: atom_id res chain seq x y z
N MET A 1 52.71 -22.25 -0.82
CA MET A 1 51.96 -21.23 -1.59
C MET A 1 50.60 -21.74 -2.09
N ILE A 2 50.53 -22.90 -2.75
CA ILE A 2 49.31 -23.44 -3.37
C ILE A 2 48.14 -23.66 -2.37
N HIS A 3 48.43 -24.07 -1.13
CA HIS A 3 47.41 -24.26 -0.08
C HIS A 3 46.77 -22.94 0.39
N LYS A 4 47.54 -21.83 0.42
CA LYS A 4 47.02 -20.50 0.79
C LYS A 4 46.12 -19.93 -0.32
N ILE A 5 46.44 -20.22 -1.58
CA ILE A 5 45.62 -19.86 -2.75
C ILE A 5 44.30 -20.66 -2.75
N LYS A 6 44.35 -21.97 -2.46
CA LYS A 6 43.12 -22.79 -2.35
C LYS A 6 42.22 -22.35 -1.19
N LEU A 7 42.79 -21.96 -0.05
CA LEU A 7 42.04 -21.44 1.09
C LEU A 7 41.39 -20.08 0.78
N PHE A 8 42.10 -19.20 0.07
CA PHE A 8 41.57 -17.91 -0.37
C PHE A 8 40.44 -18.07 -1.40
N LEU A 9 40.56 -19.04 -2.32
CA LEU A 9 39.55 -19.34 -3.33
C LEU A 9 38.29 -19.97 -2.72
N PHE A 10 38.44 -20.79 -1.67
CA PHE A 10 37.32 -21.34 -0.90
C PHE A 10 36.58 -20.25 -0.10
N LEU A 11 37.32 -19.31 0.49
CA LEU A 11 36.73 -18.18 1.22
C LEU A 11 35.97 -17.22 0.29
N PHE A 12 36.48 -17.00 -0.93
CA PHE A 12 35.79 -16.20 -1.94
C PHE A 12 34.50 -16.87 -2.45
N LEU A 13 34.49 -18.19 -2.60
CA LEU A 13 33.30 -18.96 -3.00
C LEU A 13 32.21 -18.96 -1.91
N LEU A 14 32.60 -18.94 -0.62
CA LEU A 14 31.68 -18.88 0.53
C LEU A 14 30.96 -17.52 0.66
N ILE A 15 31.57 -16.43 0.18
CA ILE A 15 30.98 -15.09 0.22
C ILE A 15 29.88 -14.93 -0.86
N ILE A 16 29.99 -15.65 -1.97
CA ILE A 16 29.02 -15.56 -3.10
C ILE A 16 27.69 -16.25 -2.75
N THR A 17 27.67 -17.21 -1.81
CA THR A 17 26.44 -17.95 -1.45
C THR A 17 25.47 -17.18 -0.55
N PHE A 18 25.87 -16.02 0.01
CA PHE A 18 25.00 -15.22 0.88
C PHE A 18 24.25 -14.09 0.17
N SER A 19 24.47 -13.87 -1.12
CA SER A 19 23.76 -12.84 -1.90
C SER A 19 22.42 -13.37 -2.44
N TYR A 20 21.55 -13.86 -1.55
CA TYR A 20 20.17 -14.16 -1.92
C TYR A 20 19.36 -12.86 -1.80
N CYS A 21 19.41 -12.03 -2.85
CA CYS A 21 18.53 -10.88 -2.98
C CYS A 21 17.16 -11.39 -3.44
N SER A 22 16.28 -11.72 -2.49
CA SER A 22 14.86 -11.83 -2.80
C SER A 22 14.38 -10.46 -3.26
N LYS A 23 13.65 -10.39 -4.39
CA LYS A 23 12.94 -9.16 -4.75
C LYS A 23 12.03 -8.82 -3.57
N VAL A 24 12.35 -7.72 -2.89
CA VAL A 24 11.54 -7.17 -1.80
C VAL A 24 10.50 -6.26 -2.44
N GLU A 25 9.32 -6.23 -1.86
CA GLU A 25 8.23 -5.34 -2.22
C GLU A 25 8.69 -3.89 -2.20
N GLY A 26 8.09 -3.07 -3.06
CA GLY A 26 8.37 -1.65 -3.15
C GLY A 26 8.63 -1.17 -4.59
N PRO A 27 9.39 -0.07 -4.77
CA PRO A 27 9.50 0.61 -6.06
C PRO A 27 10.49 -0.09 -7.02
N GLY A 28 10.43 0.31 -8.30
CA GLY A 28 11.36 -0.10 -9.35
C GLY A 28 10.96 -1.34 -10.15
N GLY A 29 9.70 -1.76 -10.05
CA GLY A 29 9.13 -2.81 -10.91
C GLY A 29 8.26 -2.25 -12.03
N THR A 30 7.31 -3.04 -12.50
CA THR A 30 6.44 -2.70 -13.63
C THR A 30 4.96 -2.86 -13.33
N ILE A 31 4.61 -3.03 -12.06
CA ILE A 31 3.23 -3.21 -11.61
C ILE A 31 2.63 -1.84 -11.28
N THR A 32 1.35 -1.68 -11.58
CA THR A 32 0.55 -0.55 -11.16
C THR A 32 -0.63 -1.04 -10.34
N ILE A 33 -0.78 -0.54 -9.11
CA ILE A 33 -1.97 -0.71 -8.29
C ILE A 33 -2.79 0.57 -8.42
N LYS A 34 -4.06 0.46 -8.80
CA LYS A 34 -4.94 1.63 -9.00
C LYS A 34 -6.34 1.37 -8.45
N GLY A 35 -7.10 2.45 -8.29
CA GLY A 35 -8.50 2.37 -7.88
C GLY A 35 -9.16 3.75 -7.89
N LYS A 36 -10.33 3.82 -7.26
CA LYS A 36 -11.06 5.06 -7.00
C LYS A 36 -11.45 5.16 -5.54
N VAL A 37 -11.39 6.35 -4.98
CA VAL A 37 -11.97 6.66 -3.67
C VAL A 37 -13.24 7.49 -3.89
N VAL A 38 -14.32 7.05 -3.27
CA VAL A 38 -15.62 7.74 -3.25
C VAL A 38 -15.93 8.10 -1.81
N GLU A 39 -16.25 9.36 -1.57
CA GLU A 39 -16.74 9.81 -0.28
C GLU A 39 -18.26 9.71 -0.21
N ARG A 40 -18.75 9.28 0.95
CA ARG A 40 -20.16 9.22 1.33
C ARG A 40 -20.42 10.33 2.32
N ASP A 41 -21.01 11.41 1.85
CA ASP A 41 -21.36 12.59 2.65
C ASP A 41 -22.72 12.40 3.33
N HIS A 42 -22.70 12.35 4.67
CA HIS A 42 -23.88 12.10 5.50
C HIS A 42 -24.56 13.42 5.89
N VAL A 43 -25.57 13.83 5.11
CA VAL A 43 -26.36 15.04 5.38
C VAL A 43 -27.71 14.66 5.98
N GLY A 44 -27.75 14.60 7.32
CA GLY A 44 -28.94 14.19 8.07
C GLY A 44 -29.24 12.70 7.91
N VAL A 45 -30.31 12.37 7.18
CA VAL A 45 -30.68 10.96 6.87
C VAL A 45 -30.32 10.55 5.45
N ASN A 46 -29.75 11.47 4.66
CA ASN A 46 -29.36 11.21 3.29
C ASN A 46 -27.87 10.94 3.20
N ILE A 47 -27.49 10.11 2.24
CA ILE A 47 -26.10 9.82 1.90
C ILE A 47 -25.91 10.23 0.44
N PHE A 48 -24.93 11.10 0.19
CA PHE A 48 -24.54 11.49 -1.15
C PHE A 48 -23.16 10.93 -1.47
N GLU A 49 -22.96 10.44 -2.69
CA GLU A 49 -21.68 9.88 -3.12
C GLU A 49 -20.98 10.83 -4.09
N TYR A 50 -19.74 11.19 -3.78
CA TYR A 50 -18.90 12.06 -4.60
C TYR A 50 -17.52 11.42 -4.78
N PRO A 51 -16.82 11.71 -5.89
CA PRO A 51 -15.40 11.37 -5.96
C PRO A 51 -14.64 12.10 -4.85
N ALA A 52 -13.87 11.36 -4.05
CA ALA A 52 -13.05 11.97 -3.01
C ALA A 52 -11.84 12.63 -3.67
N VAL A 53 -11.87 13.95 -3.85
CA VAL A 53 -10.82 14.73 -4.53
C VAL A 53 -9.74 15.15 -3.52
N ASP A 54 -8.46 15.08 -3.91
CA ASP A 54 -7.32 15.49 -3.07
C ASP A 54 -7.17 14.68 -1.77
N GLN A 55 -7.79 13.50 -1.73
CA GLN A 55 -7.81 12.58 -0.60
C GLN A 55 -6.51 11.77 -0.56
N ASP A 56 -5.86 11.75 0.61
CA ASP A 56 -4.63 10.96 0.82
C ASP A 56 -4.93 9.46 0.79
N VAL A 57 -4.15 8.73 0.00
CA VAL A 57 -4.13 7.27 -0.09
C VAL A 57 -2.71 6.80 0.20
N PHE A 58 -2.59 5.81 1.06
CA PHE A 58 -1.31 5.31 1.55
C PHE A 58 -1.07 3.89 1.08
N ILE A 59 0.19 3.51 0.90
CA ILE A 59 0.59 2.14 0.60
C ILE A 59 1.67 1.67 1.58
N ILE A 60 1.52 0.45 2.07
CA ILE A 60 2.52 -0.29 2.85
C ILE A 60 3.06 -1.40 1.97
N TYR A 61 4.38 -1.56 1.95
CA TYR A 61 5.08 -2.63 1.26
C TYR A 61 5.20 -3.86 2.17
N GLY A 62 4.70 -4.99 1.69
CA GLY A 62 4.58 -6.21 2.47
C GLY A 62 3.37 -6.22 3.40
N ASN A 63 3.34 -7.20 4.31
CA ASN A 63 2.20 -7.47 5.20
C ASN A 63 2.51 -7.42 6.70
N GLN A 64 3.75 -7.09 7.07
CA GLN A 64 4.21 -7.13 8.47
C GLN A 64 4.33 -5.75 9.13
N ASN A 65 4.24 -4.68 8.35
CA ASN A 65 4.39 -3.32 8.83
C ASN A 65 3.03 -2.64 8.99
N SER A 66 2.97 -1.66 9.89
CA SER A 66 1.78 -0.82 10.11
C SER A 66 1.99 0.65 9.74
N PHE A 67 3.22 1.02 9.33
CA PHE A 67 3.56 2.36 8.88
C PHE A 67 3.67 2.35 7.36
N TYR A 68 3.16 3.39 6.71
CA TYR A 68 3.17 3.49 5.26
C TYR A 68 4.56 3.78 4.71
N ASP A 69 4.82 3.27 3.51
CA ASP A 69 6.09 3.49 2.80
C ASP A 69 5.99 4.63 1.78
N ASP A 70 4.80 4.84 1.21
CA ASP A 70 4.52 5.89 0.22
C ASP A 70 3.07 6.38 0.30
N ASP A 71 2.82 7.57 -0.24
CA ASP A 71 1.51 8.22 -0.25
C ASP A 71 1.29 9.03 -1.53
N ILE A 72 0.02 9.11 -1.94
CA ILE A 72 -0.42 9.94 -3.06
C ILE A 72 -1.73 10.63 -2.69
N LYS A 73 -2.14 11.58 -3.52
CA LYS A 73 -3.48 12.17 -3.48
C LYS A 73 -4.33 11.72 -4.67
N THR A 74 -5.61 11.49 -4.44
CA THR A 74 -6.56 11.20 -5.50
C THR A 74 -6.72 12.37 -6.47
N SER A 75 -7.03 12.04 -7.73
CA SER A 75 -7.33 13.04 -8.75
C SER A 75 -8.75 13.62 -8.61
N TYR A 76 -9.11 14.53 -9.53
CA TYR A 76 -10.41 15.22 -9.56
C TYR A 76 -11.62 14.27 -9.69
N ASP A 77 -11.41 13.04 -10.14
CA ASP A 77 -12.43 12.00 -10.31
C ASP A 77 -12.31 10.88 -9.27
N GLY A 78 -11.58 11.13 -8.19
CA GLY A 78 -11.32 10.19 -7.09
C GLY A 78 -10.32 9.09 -7.44
N SER A 79 -9.77 9.07 -8.65
CA SER A 79 -8.82 8.02 -9.05
C SER A 79 -7.46 8.16 -8.39
N PHE A 80 -6.81 7.02 -8.16
CA PHE A 80 -5.43 6.95 -7.71
C PHE A 80 -4.65 5.84 -8.41
N GLU A 81 -3.32 5.98 -8.44
CA GLU A 81 -2.41 4.93 -8.88
C GLU A 81 -1.05 4.99 -8.18
N PHE A 82 -0.60 3.84 -7.69
CA PHE A 82 0.80 3.58 -7.32
C PHE A 82 1.46 2.82 -8.46
N ARG A 83 2.50 3.40 -9.06
CA ARG A 83 3.14 2.87 -10.27
C ARG A 83 4.54 2.36 -9.99
N TYR A 84 5.03 1.53 -10.91
CA TYR A 84 6.40 1.02 -10.91
C TYR A 84 6.72 0.17 -9.67
N LEU A 85 5.75 -0.62 -9.22
CA LEU A 85 5.89 -1.51 -8.09
C LEU A 85 6.50 -2.86 -8.51
N GLN A 86 7.28 -3.45 -7.61
CA GLN A 86 7.71 -4.85 -7.70
C GLN A 86 6.53 -5.80 -7.46
N LYS A 87 6.72 -7.07 -7.78
CA LYS A 87 5.79 -8.12 -7.36
C LYS A 87 5.85 -8.32 -5.85
N GLY A 88 4.74 -8.71 -5.25
CA GLY A 88 4.64 -9.08 -3.84
C GLY A 88 3.35 -8.62 -3.18
N ASP A 89 3.39 -8.54 -1.86
CA ASP A 89 2.26 -8.14 -1.03
C ASP A 89 2.29 -6.63 -0.75
N TYR A 90 1.11 -6.02 -0.75
CA TYR A 90 0.90 -4.62 -0.46
C TYR A 90 -0.34 -4.45 0.40
N GLN A 91 -0.40 -3.35 1.15
CA GLN A 91 -1.62 -2.91 1.80
C GLN A 91 -1.87 -1.47 1.38
N VAL A 92 -3.04 -1.19 0.85
CA VAL A 92 -3.47 0.18 0.52
C VAL A 92 -4.52 0.60 1.52
N PHE A 93 -4.40 1.81 2.06
CA PHE A 93 -5.38 2.30 3.02
C PHE A 93 -5.69 3.77 2.86
N VAL A 94 -6.89 4.13 3.31
CA VAL A 94 -7.45 5.50 3.31
C VAL A 94 -8.13 5.74 4.66
N TYR A 95 -8.05 6.97 5.17
CA TYR A 95 -8.81 7.35 6.36
C TYR A 95 -10.27 7.68 6.01
N SER A 96 -11.18 7.19 6.83
CA SER A 96 -12.61 7.48 6.78
C SER A 96 -13.02 8.13 8.09
N ASP A 97 -14.01 9.01 8.07
CA ASP A 97 -14.56 9.55 9.30
C ASP A 97 -15.34 8.46 10.04
N VAL A 98 -15.35 8.54 11.37
CA VAL A 98 -16.19 7.72 12.24
C VAL A 98 -17.45 8.51 12.54
N ASN A 99 -18.61 7.84 12.47
CA ASN A 99 -19.87 8.45 12.88
C ASN A 99 -19.73 9.02 14.30
N PRO A 100 -20.00 10.31 14.53
CA PRO A 100 -19.90 10.92 15.86
C PRO A 100 -20.72 10.18 16.94
N ALA A 101 -21.80 9.49 16.56
CA ALA A 101 -22.60 8.67 17.48
C ALA A 101 -21.90 7.39 17.97
N ASP A 102 -20.92 6.89 17.21
CA ASP A 102 -20.16 5.68 17.53
C ASP A 102 -18.86 5.98 18.30
N GLN A 103 -18.50 7.26 18.45
CA GLN A 103 -17.35 7.68 19.24
C GLN A 103 -17.60 7.43 20.73
N THR A 104 -16.60 6.88 21.41
CA THR A 104 -16.67 6.61 22.85
C THR A 104 -15.52 7.30 23.58
N PRO A 105 -15.64 7.59 24.89
CA PRO A 105 -14.51 8.13 25.66
C PRO A 105 -13.26 7.23 25.62
N ASP A 106 -13.45 5.92 25.47
CA ASP A 106 -12.38 4.93 25.40
C ASP A 106 -11.74 4.83 24.00
N ASN A 107 -12.44 5.29 22.96
CA ASN A 107 -11.92 5.40 21.59
C ASN A 107 -12.42 6.71 20.94
N PRO A 108 -11.77 7.85 21.24
CA PRO A 108 -12.22 9.17 20.79
C PRO A 108 -11.76 9.51 19.37
N SER A 109 -11.32 8.52 18.57
CA SER A 109 -10.82 8.79 17.22
C SER A 109 -11.95 9.28 16.32
N SER A 110 -11.73 10.42 15.66
CA SER A 110 -12.64 10.94 14.63
C SER A 110 -12.53 10.21 13.31
N THR A 111 -11.49 9.39 13.14
CA THR A 111 -11.21 8.66 11.91
C THR A 111 -10.92 7.18 12.18
N THR A 112 -11.19 6.37 11.16
CA THR A 112 -10.86 4.94 11.08
C THR A 112 -10.12 4.67 9.78
N VAL A 113 -9.51 3.49 9.67
CA VAL A 113 -8.75 3.08 8.49
C VAL A 113 -9.57 2.08 7.68
N VAL A 114 -9.76 2.38 6.39
CA VAL A 114 -10.22 1.41 5.39
C VAL A 114 -8.97 0.85 4.73
N LEU A 115 -8.63 -0.41 5.02
CA LEU A 115 -7.40 -1.08 4.57
C LEU A 115 -7.74 -2.28 3.69
N GLU A 116 -7.09 -2.38 2.55
CA GLU A 116 -7.20 -3.49 1.61
C GLU A 116 -5.82 -4.10 1.32
N ALA A 117 -5.72 -5.41 1.47
CA ALA A 117 -4.53 -6.16 1.12
C ALA A 117 -4.55 -6.54 -0.37
N VAL A 118 -3.41 -6.39 -1.03
CA VAL A 118 -3.23 -6.65 -2.46
C VAL A 118 -2.03 -7.56 -2.65
N ASN A 119 -2.19 -8.63 -3.45
CA ASN A 119 -1.10 -9.48 -3.89
C ASN A 119 -0.98 -9.37 -5.40
N VAL A 120 0.20 -8.97 -5.88
CA VAL A 120 0.50 -8.83 -7.30
C VAL A 120 1.66 -9.76 -7.68
N ALA A 121 1.38 -10.72 -8.55
CA ALA A 121 2.28 -11.84 -8.81
C ALA A 121 3.06 -11.70 -10.11
N ASP A 122 2.50 -11.00 -11.11
CA ASP A 122 3.02 -10.94 -12.46
C ASP A 122 3.61 -9.57 -12.82
N ASN A 123 4.69 -9.57 -13.61
CA ASN A 123 5.26 -8.31 -14.09
C ASN A 123 4.34 -7.70 -15.16
N ASN A 124 4.33 -6.37 -15.26
CA ASN A 124 3.48 -5.58 -16.17
C ASN A 124 1.97 -5.71 -15.88
N GLU A 125 1.62 -6.08 -14.65
CA GLU A 125 0.25 -6.17 -14.19
C GLU A 125 -0.31 -4.78 -13.83
N ILE A 126 -1.53 -4.50 -14.27
CA ILE A 126 -2.34 -3.40 -13.74
C ILE A 126 -3.39 -4.04 -12.84
N TYR A 127 -3.21 -3.91 -11.53
CA TYR A 127 -4.16 -4.39 -10.53
C TYR A 127 -5.14 -3.26 -10.20
N ASP A 128 -6.42 -3.49 -10.51
CA ASP A 128 -7.50 -2.54 -10.22
C ASP A 128 -8.25 -3.00 -8.95
N MET A 129 -8.14 -2.20 -7.89
CA MET A 129 -8.78 -2.45 -6.59
C MET A 129 -10.28 -2.14 -6.61
N GLY A 130 -10.78 -1.49 -7.66
CA GLY A 130 -12.15 -1.02 -7.72
C GLY A 130 -12.36 0.26 -6.92
N THR A 131 -13.46 0.35 -6.18
CA THR A 131 -13.88 1.55 -5.47
C THR A 131 -13.80 1.36 -3.96
N ILE A 132 -13.03 2.22 -3.30
CA ILE A 132 -12.94 2.35 -1.85
C ILE A 132 -13.93 3.43 -1.43
N TYR A 133 -14.85 3.10 -0.52
CA TYR A 133 -15.78 4.05 0.05
C TYR A 133 -15.26 4.56 1.40
N ILE A 134 -15.27 5.87 1.58
CA ILE A 134 -15.01 6.53 2.86
C ILE A 134 -16.23 7.34 3.27
N ASP A 135 -16.48 7.45 4.57
CA ASP A 135 -17.54 8.29 5.13
C ASP A 135 -16.99 9.68 5.48
N LYS A 136 -17.86 10.69 5.29
CA LYS A 136 -17.67 12.08 5.73
C LYS A 136 -18.90 12.51 6.54
N TYR A 137 -18.67 13.07 7.73
CA TYR A 137 -19.71 13.45 8.70
C TYR A 137 -19.63 14.94 9.09
#